data_AF-A0A833RZJ3-F1
#
_entry.id   AF-A0A833RZJ3-F1
#
_cell.length_a   1.000
_cell.length_b   1.000
_cell.length_c   1.000
_cell.angle_alpha   90.00
_cell.angle_beta   90.00
_cell.angle_gamma   90.00
#
_symmetry.space_group_name_H-M   'P 1'
#
loop_
_entity.id
_entity.type
_entity.pdbx_description
1 polymer ?
#
loop_
_entity_poly.entity_id
_entity_poly.type
_entity_poly.pdbx_seq_one_letter_code
_entity_poly.pdbx_strand_id
1 'polypeptide(L)'
;MDTIAAFNDIQTGFSMEGSRGRPLYLLYGPRQFGKSTIAYRIADWMAADPHLANVECILVELRRSAVRDAATFWTCLGMHMEPESVCQDETAFIKLATRGQRRFCLILDEMDHLFDNKDLATTFLAALRTWKVFRGDMKSSPFNVGTMIKSRFDAQL
;
A
#
# COMPACT_ATOMS: atom_id res chain seq x y z
N MET A 1 -7.65 8.49 21.31
CA MET A 1 -8.82 8.20 20.44
C MET A 1 -8.44 8.13 18.96
N ASP A 2 -7.30 8.70 18.55
CA ASP A 2 -6.86 8.84 17.15
C ASP A 2 -6.68 7.52 16.39
N THR A 3 -6.34 6.42 17.08
CA THR A 3 -6.28 5.07 16.51
C THR A 3 -7.62 4.59 15.95
N ILE A 4 -8.71 4.95 16.62
CA ILE A 4 -10.08 4.60 16.18
C ILE A 4 -10.50 5.49 15.03
N ALA A 5 -10.14 6.78 15.05
CA ALA A 5 -10.43 7.72 13.97
C ALA A 5 -9.71 7.33 12.66
N ALA A 6 -8.40 7.05 12.73
CA ALA A 6 -7.61 6.61 11.58
C ALA A 6 -8.18 5.34 10.94
N PHE A 7 -8.63 4.38 11.76
CA PHE A 7 -9.29 3.17 11.26
C PHE A 7 -10.60 3.50 10.55
N ASN A 8 -11.48 4.30 11.17
CA ASN A 8 -12.77 4.68 10.59
C ASN A 8 -12.61 5.45 9.27
N ASP A 9 -11.62 6.34 9.17
CA ASP A 9 -11.34 7.10 7.96
C ASP A 9 -10.90 6.17 6.81
N ILE A 10 -10.00 5.24 7.10
CA ILE A 10 -9.53 4.25 6.12
C ILE A 10 -10.67 3.36 5.66
N GLN A 11 -11.44 2.83 6.62
CA GLN A 11 -12.60 1.99 6.37
C GLN A 11 -13.60 2.70 5.46
N THR A 12 -13.99 3.93 5.83
CA THR A 12 -14.93 4.75 5.05
C THR A 12 -14.45 4.96 3.62
N GLY A 13 -13.17 5.31 3.42
CA GLY A 13 -12.65 5.53 2.08
C GLY A 13 -12.59 4.26 1.22
N PHE A 14 -12.48 3.07 1.80
CA PHE A 14 -12.61 1.80 1.07
C PHE A 14 -14.05 1.36 0.83
N SER A 15 -14.99 1.76 1.69
CA SER A 15 -16.43 1.42 1.58
C SER A 15 -17.22 2.30 0.61
N MET A 16 -16.70 3.45 0.17
CA MET A 16 -17.42 4.32 -0.75
C MET A 16 -17.53 3.70 -2.15
N GLU A 17 -18.71 3.12 -2.46
CA GLU A 17 -19.10 2.71 -3.81
C GLU A 17 -18.96 3.91 -4.78
N GLY A 18 -18.23 3.72 -5.87
CA GLY A 18 -17.99 4.78 -6.85
C GLY A 18 -16.93 5.81 -6.46
N SER A 19 -16.21 5.64 -5.34
CA SER A 19 -15.01 6.43 -5.07
C SER A 19 -13.97 6.17 -6.17
N ARG A 20 -13.82 7.17 -7.06
CA ARG A 20 -12.87 7.12 -8.18
C ARG A 20 -11.41 7.09 -7.72
N GLY A 21 -11.15 7.38 -6.45
CA GLY A 21 -9.81 7.41 -5.88
C GLY A 21 -9.54 6.15 -5.09
N ARG A 22 -8.69 5.28 -5.61
CA ARG A 22 -7.99 4.27 -4.80
C ARG A 22 -7.18 5.01 -3.75
N PRO A 23 -7.58 4.98 -2.48
CA PRO A 23 -6.97 5.83 -1.49
C PRO A 23 -5.60 5.26 -1.11
N LEU A 24 -4.56 6.11 -1.20
CA LEU A 24 -3.26 5.83 -0.60
C LEU A 24 -3.24 6.49 0.78
N TYR A 25 -3.06 5.67 1.81
CA TYR A 25 -2.95 6.12 3.18
C TYR A 25 -1.51 6.04 3.66
N LEU A 26 -1.06 7.06 4.36
CA LEU A 26 0.21 7.03 5.10
C LEU A 26 -0.11 7.16 6.59
N LEU A 27 0.16 6.09 7.34
CA LEU A 27 0.11 6.09 8.80
C LEU A 27 1.47 6.53 9.32
N TYR A 28 1.53 7.66 10.02
CA TYR A 28 2.79 8.19 10.56
C TYR A 28 2.60 8.73 11.97
N GLY A 29 3.65 8.61 12.78
CA GLY A 29 3.64 8.99 14.18
C GLY A 29 4.60 8.13 15.01
N PRO A 30 4.67 8.36 16.34
CA PRO A 30 5.65 7.73 17.21
C PRO A 30 5.60 6.20 17.19
N ARG A 31 6.70 5.55 17.57
CA ARG A 31 6.75 4.09 17.71
C ARG A 31 5.73 3.62 18.75
N GLN A 32 5.18 2.42 18.54
CA GLN A 32 4.22 1.77 19.46
C GLN A 32 2.85 2.44 19.58
N PHE A 33 2.49 3.36 18.68
CA PHE A 33 1.16 4.00 18.66
C PHE A 33 0.08 3.21 17.88
N GLY A 34 0.29 1.90 17.67
CA GLY A 34 -0.74 1.03 17.07
C GLY A 34 -0.93 1.17 15.55
N LYS A 35 0.04 1.74 14.82
CA LYS A 35 0.00 1.88 13.35
C LYS A 35 -0.16 0.52 12.65
N SER A 36 0.75 -0.41 12.93
CA SER A 36 0.69 -1.78 12.40
C SER A 36 -0.61 -2.47 12.83
N THR A 37 -1.05 -2.29 14.08
CA THR A 37 -2.33 -2.82 14.58
C THR A 37 -3.53 -2.36 13.75
N ILE A 38 -3.56 -1.09 13.32
CA ILE A 38 -4.61 -0.59 12.44
C ILE A 38 -4.51 -1.20 11.06
N ALA A 39 -3.31 -1.31 10.50
CA ALA A 39 -3.10 -1.94 9.20
C ALA A 39 -3.59 -3.40 9.18
N TYR A 40 -3.26 -4.19 10.22
CA TYR A 40 -3.78 -5.55 10.39
C TYR A 40 -5.31 -5.58 10.54
N ARG A 41 -5.88 -4.69 11.36
CA ARG A 41 -7.35 -4.61 11.50
C ARG A 41 -8.06 -4.26 10.20
N ILE A 42 -7.47 -3.43 9.34
CA ILE A 42 -8.02 -3.13 8.02
C ILE A 42 -7.96 -4.37 7.13
N ALA A 43 -6.86 -5.13 7.15
CA ALA A 43 -6.78 -6.39 6.40
C ALA A 43 -7.83 -7.42 6.87
N ASP A 44 -7.98 -7.58 8.19
CA ASP A 44 -9.00 -8.47 8.77
C ASP A 44 -10.42 -8.04 8.38
N TRP A 45 -10.70 -6.74 8.45
CA TRP A 45 -11.99 -6.19 8.04
C TRP A 45 -12.28 -6.43 6.55
N MET A 46 -11.30 -6.15 5.67
CA MET A 46 -11.45 -6.38 4.23
C MET A 46 -11.71 -7.85 3.90
N ALA A 47 -11.06 -8.77 4.60
CA ALA A 47 -11.28 -10.20 4.43
C ALA A 47 -12.68 -10.65 4.91
N ALA A 48 -13.22 -9.98 5.94
CA ALA A 48 -14.54 -10.27 6.49
C ALA A 48 -15.70 -9.62 5.70
N ASP A 49 -15.45 -8.54 4.96
CA ASP A 49 -16.46 -7.80 4.20
C ASP A 49 -16.79 -8.50 2.87
N PRO A 50 -18.04 -8.95 2.64
CA PRO A 50 -18.44 -9.62 1.39
C PRO A 50 -18.23 -8.78 0.13
N HIS A 51 -18.28 -7.44 0.23
CA HIS A 51 -18.07 -6.53 -0.90
C HIS A 51 -16.59 -6.38 -1.27
N LEU A 52 -15.69 -6.73 -0.35
CA LEU A 52 -14.23 -6.68 -0.53
C LEU A 52 -13.58 -8.06 -0.58
N ALA A 53 -14.37 -9.15 -0.52
CA ALA A 53 -13.88 -10.53 -0.56
C ALA A 53 -13.01 -10.89 -1.77
N ASN A 54 -13.07 -10.10 -2.85
CA ASN A 54 -12.22 -10.26 -4.04
C ASN A 54 -10.92 -9.43 -3.99
N VAL A 55 -10.63 -8.77 -2.87
CA VAL A 55 -9.42 -7.99 -2.61
C VAL A 55 -8.47 -8.79 -1.72
N GLU A 56 -7.30 -9.10 -2.25
CA GLU A 56 -6.25 -9.79 -1.53
C GLU A 56 -5.35 -8.79 -0.80
N CYS A 57 -5.28 -8.88 0.53
CA CYS A 57 -4.41 -8.03 1.32
C CYS A 57 -2.99 -8.59 1.34
N ILE A 58 -2.04 -7.77 0.92
CA ILE A 58 -0.62 -8.09 0.88
C ILE A 58 0.07 -7.28 1.96
N LEU A 59 0.56 -7.95 3.00
CA LEU A 59 1.26 -7.31 4.12
C LEU A 59 2.75 -7.61 4.01
N VAL A 60 3.55 -6.55 3.95
CA VAL A 60 5.01 -6.65 3.87
C VAL A 60 5.62 -5.73 4.92
N GLU A 61 6.36 -6.31 5.86
CA GLU A 61 7.24 -5.55 6.74
C GLU A 61 8.58 -5.34 6.01
N LEU A 62 8.87 -4.09 5.63
CA LEU A 62 10.11 -3.80 4.94
C LEU A 62 11.27 -3.90 5.91
N ARG A 63 12.30 -4.66 5.51
CA ARG A 63 13.57 -4.75 6.22
C ARG A 63 14.63 -3.99 5.45
N ARG A 64 15.61 -3.42 6.15
CA ARG A 64 16.77 -2.77 5.52
C ARG A 64 17.46 -3.63 4.46
N SER A 65 17.51 -4.95 4.65
CA SER A 65 18.10 -5.87 3.66
C SER A 65 17.30 -5.95 2.36
N ALA A 66 15.97 -5.83 2.43
CA ALA A 66 15.08 -5.95 1.28
C ALA A 66 15.10 -4.71 0.38
N VAL A 67 15.52 -3.55 0.90
CA VAL A 67 15.54 -2.26 0.18
C VAL A 67 16.93 -1.83 -0.30
N ARG A 68 17.96 -2.66 -0.08
CA ARG A 68 19.34 -2.35 -0.52
C ARG A 68 19.48 -2.36 -2.03
N ASP A 69 18.73 -3.23 -2.68
CA ASP A 69 18.81 -3.50 -4.11
C ASP A 69 17.40 -3.55 -4.70
N ALA A 70 17.25 -2.98 -5.89
CA ALA A 70 15.94 -2.84 -6.52
C ALA A 70 15.34 -4.21 -6.89
N ALA A 71 16.13 -5.12 -7.46
CA ALA A 71 15.64 -6.43 -7.85
C ALA A 71 15.21 -7.25 -6.63
N THR A 72 15.96 -7.16 -5.53
CA THR A 72 15.62 -7.76 -4.24
C THR A 72 14.29 -7.22 -3.70
N PHE A 73 14.10 -5.90 -3.74
CA PHE A 73 12.88 -5.25 -3.30
C PHE A 73 11.65 -5.69 -4.12
N TRP A 74 11.76 -5.59 -5.45
CA TRP A 74 10.66 -5.94 -6.35
C TRP A 74 10.31 -7.42 -6.29
N THR A 75 11.31 -8.30 -6.21
CA THR A 75 11.09 -9.74 -6.04
C THR A 75 10.44 -10.02 -4.69
N CYS A 76 10.87 -9.37 -3.61
CA CYS A 76 10.25 -9.52 -2.29
C CYS A 76 8.75 -9.18 -2.32
N LEU A 77 8.38 -8.04 -2.94
CA LEU A 77 6.98 -7.67 -3.12
C LEU A 77 6.22 -8.67 -3.99
N GLY A 78 6.80 -9.08 -5.11
CA GLY A 78 6.20 -10.04 -6.03
C GLY A 78 5.88 -11.37 -5.36
N MET A 79 6.81 -11.90 -4.56
CA MET A 79 6.64 -13.18 -3.87
C MET A 79 5.46 -13.20 -2.89
N HIS A 80 5.04 -12.05 -2.38
CA HIS A 80 3.84 -11.95 -1.53
C HIS A 80 2.54 -11.91 -2.36
N MET A 81 2.60 -11.65 -3.68
CA MET A 81 1.44 -11.73 -4.57
C MET A 81 1.31 -13.10 -5.25
N GLU A 82 2.45 -13.69 -5.60
CA GLU A 82 2.58 -15.00 -6.27
C GLU A 82 3.89 -15.62 -5.78
N PRO A 83 3.84 -16.70 -4.97
CA PRO A 83 5.03 -17.40 -4.51
C PRO A 83 5.94 -17.77 -5.68
N GLU A 84 7.25 -17.76 -5.45
CA GLU A 84 8.28 -18.05 -6.47
C GLU A 84 8.37 -17.05 -7.64
N SER A 85 7.55 -15.99 -7.66
CA SER A 85 7.70 -14.96 -8.68
C SER A 85 9.04 -14.22 -8.55
N VAL A 86 9.61 -13.88 -9.70
CA VAL A 86 10.86 -13.12 -9.81
C VAL A 86 10.56 -11.81 -10.51
N CYS A 87 10.66 -10.71 -9.77
CA CYS A 87 10.44 -9.37 -10.30
C CYS A 87 11.76 -8.60 -10.22
N GLN A 88 12.46 -8.48 -11.34
CA GLN A 88 13.75 -7.77 -11.39
C GLN A 88 13.60 -6.25 -11.30
N ASP A 89 12.42 -5.72 -11.64
CA ASP A 89 12.12 -4.30 -11.72
C ASP A 89 10.63 -4.01 -11.47
N GLU A 90 10.29 -2.72 -11.47
CA GLU A 90 8.91 -2.24 -11.33
C GLU A 90 7.99 -2.72 -12.46
N THR A 91 8.53 -2.92 -13.67
CA THR A 91 7.73 -3.32 -14.82
C THR A 91 7.25 -4.76 -14.68
N ALA A 92 8.12 -5.66 -14.22
CA ALA A 92 7.78 -7.03 -13.88
C ALA A 92 6.75 -7.08 -12.76
N PHE A 93 6.95 -6.30 -11.70
CA PHE A 93 6.00 -6.20 -10.59
C PHE A 93 4.62 -5.72 -11.06
N ILE A 94 4.53 -4.66 -11.86
CA ILE A 94 3.25 -4.13 -12.35
C ILE A 94 2.52 -5.13 -13.25
N LYS A 95 3.26 -5.85 -14.12
CA LYS A 95 2.67 -6.92 -14.94
C LYS A 95 2.07 -8.02 -14.07
N LEU A 96 2.77 -8.45 -13.01
CA LEU A 96 2.26 -9.40 -12.04
C LEU A 96 1.00 -8.87 -11.34
N ALA A 97 1.08 -7.63 -10.85
CA ALA A 97 0.04 -6.97 -10.07
C ALA A 97 -1.24 -6.60 -10.84
N THR A 98 -1.19 -6.67 -12.18
CA THR A 98 -2.33 -6.40 -13.07
C THR A 98 -2.81 -7.66 -13.81
N ARG A 99 -2.13 -8.80 -13.61
CA ARG A 99 -2.51 -10.08 -14.22
C ARG A 99 -3.87 -10.55 -13.70
N GLY A 100 -4.70 -11.04 -14.62
CA GLY A 100 -5.94 -11.75 -14.28
C GLY A 100 -7.00 -10.92 -13.55
N GLN A 101 -6.99 -9.59 -13.65
CA GLN A 101 -7.96 -8.69 -13.00
C GLN A 101 -8.02 -8.82 -11.46
N ARG A 102 -7.01 -9.42 -10.81
CA ARG A 102 -6.92 -9.58 -9.35
C ARG A 102 -6.96 -8.21 -8.67
N ARG A 103 -7.59 -8.07 -7.50
CA ARG A 103 -7.57 -6.84 -6.70
C ARG A 103 -6.70 -7.05 -5.47
N PHE A 104 -5.86 -6.07 -5.18
CA PHE A 104 -4.91 -6.15 -4.07
C PHE A 104 -5.00 -4.89 -3.21
N CYS A 105 -4.82 -5.06 -1.91
CA CYS A 105 -4.55 -3.99 -0.97
C CYS A 105 -3.12 -4.18 -0.46
N LEU A 106 -2.20 -3.29 -0.83
CA LEU A 106 -0.80 -3.37 -0.42
C LEU A 106 -0.59 -2.59 0.89
N ILE A 107 -0.14 -3.28 1.92
CA ILE A 107 0.22 -2.74 3.23
C ILE A 107 1.73 -2.89 3.38
N LEU A 108 2.44 -1.77 3.45
CA LEU A 108 3.88 -1.74 3.70
C LEU A 108 4.14 -1.18 5.09
N ASP A 109 4.72 -1.99 5.96
CA ASP A 109 5.21 -1.56 7.28
C ASP A 109 6.69 -1.20 7.25
N GLU A 110 7.14 -0.38 8.19
CA GLU A 110 8.53 0.14 8.27
C GLU A 110 9.03 0.75 6.94
N MET A 111 8.14 1.52 6.28
CA MET A 111 8.39 2.18 5.00
C MET A 111 9.50 3.23 5.05
N ASP A 112 9.89 3.69 6.25
CA ASP A 112 11.04 4.57 6.46
C ASP A 112 12.33 3.99 5.87
N HIS A 113 12.51 2.66 5.91
CA HIS A 113 13.65 2.00 5.28
C HIS A 113 13.74 2.21 3.77
N LEU A 114 12.60 2.35 3.08
CA LEU A 114 12.59 2.60 1.64
C LEU A 114 13.18 3.98 1.31
N PHE A 115 12.97 4.97 2.18
CA PHE A 115 13.45 6.34 1.96
C PHE A 115 14.96 6.51 2.15
N ASP A 116 15.65 5.53 2.74
CA ASP A 116 17.11 5.47 2.76
C ASP A 116 17.68 5.28 1.34
N ASN A 117 16.89 4.71 0.41
CA ASN A 117 17.23 4.55 -1.00
C ASN A 117 16.30 5.39 -1.89
N LYS A 118 16.69 6.64 -2.15
CA LYS A 118 15.85 7.64 -2.84
C LYS A 118 15.43 7.23 -4.24
N ASP A 119 16.31 6.57 -4.98
CA ASP A 119 16.01 6.12 -6.35
C ASP A 119 14.95 5.02 -6.32
N LEU A 120 15.10 4.06 -5.42
CA LEU A 120 14.11 2.98 -5.22
C LEU A 120 12.77 3.52 -4.71
N ALA A 121 12.78 4.48 -3.79
CA ALA A 121 11.54 5.14 -3.35
C ALA A 121 10.83 5.86 -4.52
N THR A 122 11.60 6.50 -5.40
CA THR A 122 11.06 7.21 -6.58
C THR A 122 10.45 6.23 -7.58
N THR A 123 11.14 5.14 -7.91
CA THR A 123 10.61 4.11 -8.81
C THR A 123 9.40 3.41 -8.20
N PHE A 124 9.42 3.16 -6.88
CA PHE A 124 8.28 2.59 -6.18
C PHE A 124 7.01 3.45 -6.28
N LEU A 125 7.13 4.75 -5.98
CA LEU A 125 6.00 5.67 -6.10
C LEU A 125 5.52 5.81 -7.56
N ALA A 126 6.42 5.75 -8.53
CA ALA A 126 6.09 5.72 -9.96
C ALA A 126 5.36 4.43 -10.37
N ALA A 127 5.71 3.29 -9.78
CA ALA A 127 5.02 2.03 -9.99
C ALA A 127 3.59 2.10 -9.43
N LEU A 128 3.40 2.60 -8.19
CA LEU A 128 2.07 2.78 -7.61
C LEU A 128 1.18 3.68 -8.48
N ARG A 129 1.75 4.75 -9.04
CA ARG A 129 1.12 5.61 -10.06
C ARG A 129 0.60 4.81 -11.25
N THR A 130 1.48 4.01 -11.83
CA THR A 130 1.17 3.20 -13.00
C THR A 130 0.09 2.16 -12.69
N TRP A 131 0.18 1.49 -11.54
CA TRP A 131 -0.80 0.50 -11.10
C TRP A 131 -2.21 1.06 -10.94
N LYS A 132 -2.32 2.33 -10.50
CA LYS A 132 -3.60 3.04 -10.43
C LYS A 132 -4.18 3.28 -11.83
N VAL A 133 -3.37 3.75 -12.78
CA VAL A 133 -3.79 4.09 -14.15
C VAL A 133 -4.26 2.86 -14.93
N PHE A 134 -3.53 1.74 -14.85
CA PHE A 134 -3.81 0.51 -15.62
C PHE A 134 -5.19 -0.11 -15.40
N ARG A 135 -5.89 0.31 -14.36
CA ARG A 135 -7.21 -0.22 -14.04
C ARG A 135 -8.32 0.81 -14.23
N GLY A 136 -8.13 1.79 -15.13
CA GLY A 136 -9.23 2.57 -15.73
C GLY A 136 -9.29 4.06 -15.39
N ASP A 137 -8.24 4.67 -14.84
CA ASP A 137 -8.28 6.08 -14.39
C ASP A 137 -7.41 6.98 -15.28
N MET A 138 -7.86 7.21 -16.53
CA MET A 138 -7.17 8.07 -17.52
C MET A 138 -7.47 9.58 -17.36
N LYS A 139 -8.37 9.97 -16.44
CA LYS A 139 -8.88 11.36 -16.34
C LYS A 139 -8.45 12.12 -15.07
N SER A 140 -7.73 11.49 -14.15
CA SER A 140 -7.19 12.17 -12.97
C SER A 140 -5.68 11.93 -12.87
N SER A 141 -4.93 12.99 -12.59
CA SER A 141 -3.48 12.98 -12.47
C SER A 141 -3.00 11.83 -11.56
N PRO A 142 -2.00 11.03 -11.97
CA PRO A 142 -1.53 9.90 -11.20
C PRO A 142 -0.73 10.44 -10.00
N PHE A 143 -1.37 10.48 -8.84
CA PHE A 143 -0.83 10.88 -7.55
C PHE A 143 -0.29 12.31 -7.53
N ASN A 144 -1.15 13.23 -7.08
CA ASN A 144 -0.67 14.43 -6.42
C ASN A 144 -0.34 14.05 -4.97
N VAL A 145 0.88 14.30 -4.49
CA VAL A 145 1.26 14.03 -3.07
C VAL A 145 0.31 14.77 -2.11
N GLY A 146 -0.35 15.83 -2.57
CA GLY A 146 -1.44 16.52 -1.86
C GLY A 146 -2.74 15.73 -1.65
N THR A 147 -2.94 14.59 -2.33
CA THR A 147 -4.12 13.69 -2.16
C THR A 147 -3.82 12.44 -1.32
N MET A 148 -2.60 12.30 -0.81
CA MET A 148 -2.27 11.28 0.17
C MET A 148 -3.01 11.58 1.47
N ILE A 149 -3.87 10.66 1.91
CA ILE A 149 -4.59 10.83 3.18
C ILE A 149 -3.60 10.49 4.29
N LYS A 150 -3.13 11.55 4.95
CA LYS A 150 -2.16 11.52 6.03
C LYS A 150 -2.91 11.38 7.34
N SER A 151 -2.86 10.22 7.97
CA SER A 151 -3.37 10.04 9.33
C SER A 151 -2.23 10.13 10.32
N ARG A 152 -2.21 11.20 11.12
CA ARG A 152 -1.21 11.44 12.16
C ARG A 152 -1.65 10.79 13.45
N PHE A 153 -0.73 10.06 14.09
CA PHE A 153 -0.89 9.63 15.47
C PHE A 153 -0.14 10.61 16.36
N ASP A 154 -0.87 11.28 17.25
CA ASP A 154 -0.27 12.17 18.22
C ASP A 154 -0.09 11.49 19.57
N ALA A 155 1.04 11.81 20.22
CA ALA A 155 1.21 11.53 21.63
C ALA A 155 0.40 12.57 22.41
N GLN A 156 -0.76 12.18 22.93
CA GLN A 156 -1.38 12.93 24.02
C GLN A 156 -0.60 12.60 25.29
N LEU A 157 0.30 13.51 25.67
CA LEU A 157 0.85 13.59 27.03
C LEU A 157 -0.17 14.24 27.96
#